data_AF-A0A2V6HQ66-F1
#
_entry.id   AF-A0A2V6HQ66-F1
#
_cell.length_a   1.000
_cell.length_b   1.000
_cell.length_c   1.000
_cell.angle_alpha   90.00
_cell.angle_beta   90.00
_cell.angle_gamma   90.00
#
_symmetry.space_group_name_H-M   'P 1'
#
loop_
_entity.id
_entity.type
_entity.pdbx_description
1 polymer ?
#
loop_
_entity_poly.entity_id
_entity_poly.type
_entity_poly.pdbx_seq_one_letter_code
_entity_poly.pdbx_strand_id
1 'polypeptide(L)' 'MGASARAYYQPGYGYDTATVAAVQRRLGELGYYRGMVDGVIGPQTRGAIAASESRHGMSVDGMITTRLLDRIGLA' A
#
# COMPACT_ATOMS: atom_id res chain seq x y z
N MET A 1 -18.90 23.29 6.82
CA MET A 1 -18.66 21.87 6.49
C MET A 1 -17.20 21.71 6.10
N GLY A 2 -16.31 21.55 7.09
CA GLY A 2 -14.88 21.30 6.85
C GLY A 2 -14.66 19.80 6.80
N ALA A 3 -14.11 19.29 5.70
CA ALA A 3 -13.89 17.88 5.48
C ALA A 3 -12.96 17.30 6.57
N SER A 4 -13.56 16.53 7.47
CA SER A 4 -12.88 15.77 8.51
C SER A 4 -11.93 14.76 7.88
N ALA A 5 -10.62 15.05 7.92
CA ALA A 5 -9.55 14.13 7.55
C ALA A 5 -9.38 13.00 8.59
N ARG A 6 -10.46 12.27 8.89
CA ARG A 6 -10.51 11.24 9.96
C ARG A 6 -11.15 9.92 9.50
N ALA A 7 -10.84 9.45 8.29
CA ALA A 7 -11.41 8.19 7.80
C ALA A 7 -10.51 7.39 6.85
N TYR A 8 -9.19 7.58 6.87
CA TYR A 8 -8.27 6.64 6.18
C TYR A 8 -7.83 5.47 7.06
N TYR A 9 -8.05 5.56 8.37
CA TYR A 9 -7.87 4.44 9.30
C TYR A 9 -9.21 3.72 9.39
N GLN A 10 -9.43 2.74 8.52
CA GLN A 10 -10.53 1.81 8.64
C GLN A 10 -10.03 0.60 9.43
N PRO A 11 -10.30 0.52 10.76
CA PRO A 11 -9.94 -0.64 11.55
C PRO A 11 -10.80 -1.81 11.06
N GLY A 12 -10.17 -2.72 10.32
CA GLY A 12 -10.85 -3.86 9.70
C GLY A 12 -9.90 -4.77 8.94
N TYR A 13 -8.76 -4.24 8.47
CA TYR A 13 -7.63 -5.05 8.05
C TYR A 13 -6.47 -4.77 9.00
N GLY A 14 -6.24 -5.66 9.97
CA GLY A 14 -5.08 -5.61 10.85
C GLY A 14 -3.82 -5.99 10.10
N TYR A 15 -3.37 -5.14 9.16
CA TYR A 15 -2.03 -5.30 8.61
C TYR A 15 -1.04 -4.96 9.71
N ASP A 16 -0.18 -5.90 10.07
CA ASP A 16 0.97 -5.59 10.91
C ASP A 16 1.74 -4.43 10.30
N THR A 17 2.15 -3.47 11.14
CA THR A 17 2.96 -2.31 10.74
C THR A 17 4.22 -2.76 10.01
N ALA A 18 4.76 -3.93 10.40
CA ALA A 18 5.88 -4.59 9.73
C ALA A 18 5.55 -5.01 8.28
N THR A 19 4.35 -5.54 8.02
CA THR A 19 3.90 -5.91 6.68
C THR A 19 3.74 -4.67 5.80
N VAL A 20 3.14 -3.60 6.32
CA VAL A 20 3.01 -2.33 5.59
C VAL A 20 4.38 -1.75 5.25
N ALA A 21 5.31 -1.76 6.22
CA ALA A 21 6.67 -1.31 6.00
C ALA A 21 7.41 -2.16 4.95
N ALA A 22 7.25 -3.49 4.99
CA ALA A 22 7.81 -4.37 3.98
C ALA A 22 7.27 -4.06 2.58
N VAL A 23 5.96 -3.83 2.45
CA VAL A 23 5.31 -3.43 1.20
C VAL A 23 5.83 -2.08 0.71
N GLN A 24 5.88 -1.06 1.56
CA GLN A 24 6.42 0.26 1.23
C GLN A 24 7.87 0.17 0.74
N ARG A 25 8.72 -0.58 1.46
CA ARG A 25 10.12 -0.81 1.06
C ARG A 25 10.19 -1.48 -0.31
N ARG A 26 9.42 -2.54 -0.52
CA ARG A 26 9.43 -3.30 -1.77
C ARG A 26 8.91 -2.49 -2.95
N LEU A 27 7.84 -1.73 -2.75
CA LEU A 27 7.34 -0.79 -3.75
C LEU A 27 8.38 0.30 -4.07
N GLY A 28 9.21 0.68 -3.10
CA GLY A 28 10.34 1.59 -3.29
C GLY A 28 11.44 0.99 -4.15
N GLU A 29 11.83 -0.26 -3.89
CA GLU A 29 12.79 -1.01 -4.72
C GLU A 29 12.31 -1.16 -6.16
N LEU A 30 11.00 -1.34 -6.36
CA LEU A 30 10.38 -1.43 -7.68
C LEU A 30 10.17 -0.07 -8.35
N GLY A 31 10.47 1.03 -7.67
CA GLY A 31 10.37 2.40 -8.18
C GLY A 31 8.97 3.05 -8.11
N TYR A 32 8.00 2.40 -7.47
CA TYR A 32 6.63 2.89 -7.33
C TYR A 32 6.42 3.77 -6.08
N TYR A 33 7.20 3.55 -5.03
CA TYR A 33 7.07 4.28 -3.77
C TYR A 33 8.29 5.17 -3.51
N ARG A 34 8.05 6.43 -3.18
CA ARG A 34 9.10 7.43 -2.84
C ARG A 34 8.86 8.10 -1.48
N GLY A 35 7.90 7.58 -0.72
CA GLY A 35 7.56 8.09 0.61
C GLY A 35 8.38 7.44 1.72
N MET A 36 8.03 7.75 2.96
CA MET A 36 8.67 7.17 4.14
C MET A 36 8.16 5.75 4.41
N VAL A 37 9.06 4.84 4.76
CA VAL A 37 8.69 3.48 5.18
C VAL A 37 8.30 3.52 6.67
N ASP A 38 7.12 4.05 6.93
CA ASP A 38 6.57 4.31 8.28
C ASP A 38 5.58 3.23 8.76
N GLY A 39 5.25 2.26 7.89
CA GLY A 39 4.28 1.23 8.19
C GLY A 39 2.83 1.73 8.23
N VAL A 40 2.54 2.90 7.67
CA VAL A 40 1.22 3.51 7.58
C VAL A 40 0.71 3.50 6.15
N ILE A 41 -0.54 3.05 5.96
CA ILE A 41 -1.21 3.09 4.66
C ILE A 41 -1.77 4.49 4.42
N GLY A 42 -0.88 5.40 4.00
CA GLY A 42 -1.24 6.74 3.53
C GLY A 42 -1.64 6.78 2.04
N PRO A 43 -2.06 7.96 1.54
CA PRO A 43 -2.40 8.14 0.12
C PRO A 43 -1.23 7.84 -0.82
N GLN A 44 0.01 8.10 -0.39
CA GLN A 44 1.21 7.74 -1.16
C GLN A 44 1.40 6.21 -1.25
N THR A 45 1.17 5.50 -0.15
CA THR A 45 1.25 4.03 -0.12
C THR A 45 0.20 3.42 -1.05
N ARG A 46 -1.06 3.91 -0.97
CA ARG A 46 -2.14 3.47 -1.86
C ARG A 46 -1.84 3.77 -3.34
N GLY A 47 -1.29 4.95 -3.63
CA GLY A 47 -0.89 5.31 -5.00
C GLY A 47 0.20 4.40 -5.55
N ALA A 48 1.19 4.04 -4.73
CA ALA A 48 2.24 3.11 -5.13
C ALA A 48 1.72 1.68 -5.32
N ILE A 49 0.78 1.23 -4.48
CA ILE A 49 0.08 -0.05 -4.66
C ILE A 49 -0.67 -0.04 -5.98
N ALA A 50 -1.48 1.00 -6.23
CA ALA A 50 -2.25 1.14 -7.45
C ALA A 50 -1.38 1.17 -8.72
N ALA A 51 -0.24 1.85 -8.68
CA ALA A 51 0.72 1.88 -9.77
C ALA A 51 1.34 0.49 -10.03
N SER A 52 1.67 -0.24 -8.95
CA SER A 52 2.14 -1.62 -9.05
C SER A 52 1.06 -2.53 -9.62
N GLU A 53 -0.18 -2.45 -9.13
CA GLU A 53 -1.33 -3.21 -9.63
C GLU A 53 -1.54 -2.95 -11.12
N SER A 54 -1.57 -1.69 -11.54
CA SER A 54 -1.75 -1.29 -12.94
C SER A 54 -0.63 -1.84 -13.83
N ARG A 55 0.64 -1.73 -13.41
CA ARG A 55 1.78 -2.23 -14.20
C ARG A 55 1.79 -3.75 -14.32
N HIS A 56 1.20 -4.46 -13.36
CA HIS A 56 1.09 -5.91 -13.40
C HIS A 56 -0.22 -6.43 -13.99
N GLY A 57 -1.10 -5.53 -14.49
CA GLY A 57 -2.39 -5.91 -15.08
C GLY A 57 -3.39 -6.45 -14.06
N MET A 58 -3.25 -6.06 -12.79
CA MET A 58 -4.14 -6.46 -11.70
C MET A 58 -5.30 -5.47 -11.55
N SER A 59 -6.38 -5.88 -10.89
CA SER A 59 -7.42 -4.96 -10.44
C SER A 59 -6.80 -3.91 -9.52
N VAL A 60 -6.91 -2.65 -9.89
CA VAL A 60 -6.34 -1.52 -9.16
C VAL A 60 -7.30 -1.13 -8.03
N ASP A 61 -7.08 -1.68 -6.85
CA ASP A 61 -7.89 -1.40 -5.65
C ASP A 61 -7.11 -0.54 -4.63
N GLY A 62 -5.78 -0.46 -4.78
CA GLY A 62 -4.92 0.33 -3.90
C GLY A 62 -4.80 -0.24 -2.49
N MET A 63 -5.11 -1.52 -2.32
CA MET A 63 -5.11 -2.22 -1.03
C MET A 63 -4.01 -3.30 -0.97
N ILE A 64 -3.48 -3.55 0.23
CA ILE A 64 -2.50 -4.62 0.44
C ILE A 64 -3.23 -5.96 0.43
N THR A 65 -3.28 -6.66 -0.69
CA THR A 65 -3.90 -7.99 -0.77
C THR A 65 -2.83 -9.09 -0.80
N THR A 66 -3.19 -10.34 -0.45
CA THR A 66 -2.27 -11.49 -0.60
C THR A 66 -1.75 -11.62 -2.03
N ARG A 67 -2.58 -11.29 -3.03
CA ARG A 67 -2.16 -11.26 -4.45
C ARG A 67 -1.10 -10.20 -4.71
N LEU A 68 -1.24 -9.02 -4.13
CA LEU A 68 -0.20 -7.99 -4.21
C LEU A 68 1.10 -8.49 -3.57
N LEU A 69 1.02 -9.09 -2.38
CA LEU A 69 2.19 -9.61 -1.65
C LEU A 69 2.93 -10.69 -2.46
N ASP A 70 2.22 -11.68 -2.99
CA ASP A 70 2.77 -12.69 -3.89
C ASP A 70 3.47 -12.04 -5.08
N ARG A 71 2.81 -11.07 -5.72
CA ARG A 71 3.32 -10.41 -6.91
C ARG A 71 4.60 -9.62 -6.67
N ILE A 72 4.71 -8.98 -5.51
CA ILE A 72 5.92 -8.22 -5.13
C ILE A 72 6.94 -9.08 -4.39
N GLY A 73 6.68 -10.38 -4.17
CA GLY A 73 7.61 -11.34 -3.57
C GLY A 73 7.71 -11.26 -2.05
N LEU A 74 6.59 -10.99 -1.37
CA LEU A 74 6.47 -10.88 0.08
C LEU A 74 5.53 -11.94 0.70
N ALA A 75 4.97 -12.85 -0.10
CA ALA A 75 4.15 -13.97 0.38
C ALA A 75 5.00 -15.18 0.79
#